data_AF-D7DQQ8-F1
#
_entry.id   AF-D7DQQ8-F1
#
_cell.length_a   1.000
_cell.length_b   1.000
_cell.length_c   1.000
_cell.angle_alpha   90.00
_cell.angle_beta   90.00
_cell.angle_gamma   90.00
#
_symmetry.space_group_name_H-M   'P 1'
#
loop_
_entity.id
_entity.type
_entity.pdbx_description
1 polymer ?
#
loop_
_entity_poly.entity_id
_entity_poly.type
_entity_poly.pdbx_seq_one_letter_code
_entity_poly.pdbx_strand_id
1 'polypeptide(L)'
;MNFLNSIKRSNNSIEIPNEVKDSETKYSELHNEIKELAKDELKLFEKDAYYLTLNKIANQNGVNESEIWIDYYTGRLSTHTICITRLLRILGQDASVLENILINEKNRAIEDIKRCENIMDLLNTDNIKIKNTEE
;
A
#
# COMPACT_ATOMS: atom_id res chain seq x y z
N MET A 1 -24.25 -21.59 -72.35
CA MET A 1 -22.87 -22.10 -72.16
C MET A 1 -22.26 -21.33 -71.01
N ASN A 2 -21.85 -22.06 -69.98
CA ASN A 2 -21.80 -21.63 -68.59
C ASN A 2 -20.54 -20.82 -68.26
N PHE A 3 -20.69 -19.51 -68.01
CA PHE A 3 -19.65 -18.65 -67.46
C PHE A 3 -19.82 -18.39 -65.94
N LEU A 4 -20.74 -19.13 -65.29
CA LEU A 4 -21.10 -18.95 -63.88
C LEU A 4 -20.73 -20.13 -62.97
N ASN A 5 -19.83 -21.02 -63.40
CA ASN A 5 -19.41 -22.19 -62.60
C ASN A 5 -17.99 -22.10 -62.00
N SER A 6 -17.32 -20.95 -62.02
CA SER A 6 -15.96 -20.81 -61.48
C SER A 6 -15.88 -20.29 -60.05
N ILE A 7 -16.97 -19.85 -59.43
CA ILE A 7 -16.98 -19.53 -57.99
C ILE A 7 -17.22 -20.83 -57.21
N LYS A 8 -16.26 -21.76 -57.32
CA LYS A 8 -16.07 -22.77 -56.28
C LYS A 8 -15.74 -21.99 -55.01
N ARG A 9 -16.73 -21.86 -54.13
CA ARG A 9 -16.55 -21.48 -52.73
C ARG A 9 -15.51 -22.41 -52.14
N SER A 10 -14.26 -21.97 -52.15
CA SER A 10 -13.30 -22.43 -51.17
C SER A 10 -13.83 -21.92 -49.84
N ASN A 11 -14.60 -22.76 -49.15
CA ASN A 11 -14.77 -22.63 -47.71
C ASN A 11 -13.40 -22.89 -47.08
N ASN A 12 -12.47 -21.94 -47.24
CA ASN A 12 -11.43 -21.75 -46.26
C ASN A 12 -12.18 -21.23 -45.04
N SER A 13 -12.57 -22.14 -44.17
CA SER A 13 -12.68 -21.82 -42.75
C SER A 13 -11.37 -21.12 -42.40
N ILE A 14 -11.43 -19.80 -42.25
CA ILE A 14 -10.38 -19.06 -41.57
C ILE A 14 -10.37 -19.67 -40.18
N GLU A 15 -9.43 -20.58 -39.94
CA GLU A 15 -9.08 -20.98 -38.59
C GLU A 15 -8.63 -19.69 -37.91
N ILE A 16 -9.51 -19.13 -37.09
CA ILE A 16 -9.15 -18.06 -36.17
C ILE A 16 -8.05 -18.67 -35.30
N PRO A 17 -6.81 -18.15 -35.36
CA PRO A 17 -5.71 -18.74 -34.63
C PRO A 17 -6.08 -18.83 -33.14
N ASN A 18 -5.63 -19.88 -32.46
CA ASN A 18 -5.75 -20.07 -31.00
C ASN A 18 -5.13 -18.92 -30.14
N GLU A 19 -4.73 -17.79 -30.74
CA GLU A 19 -4.13 -16.61 -30.11
C GLU A 19 -5.06 -15.88 -29.12
N VAL A 20 -6.38 -16.01 -29.27
CA VAL A 20 -7.34 -15.32 -28.38
C VAL A 20 -7.22 -15.83 -26.93
N LYS A 21 -7.01 -17.14 -26.73
CA LYS A 21 -6.81 -17.74 -25.39
C LYS A 21 -5.50 -17.30 -24.73
N ASP A 22 -4.45 -17.12 -25.53
CA ASP A 22 -3.13 -16.67 -25.05
C ASP A 22 -3.21 -15.20 -24.58
N SER A 23 -3.95 -14.36 -25.30
CA SER A 23 -4.15 -12.95 -24.93
C SER A 23 -4.97 -12.80 -23.63
N GLU A 24 -6.09 -13.51 -23.50
CA GLU A 24 -6.90 -13.47 -22.26
C GLU A 24 -6.12 -13.94 -21.03
N THR A 25 -5.31 -15.00 -21.20
CA THR A 25 -4.44 -15.51 -20.13
C THR A 25 -3.40 -14.46 -19.73
N LYS A 26 -2.72 -13.85 -20.71
CA LYS A 26 -1.75 -12.77 -20.47
C LYS A 26 -2.36 -11.55 -19.78
N TYR A 27 -3.57 -11.16 -20.17
CA TYR A 27 -4.29 -10.06 -19.49
C TYR A 27 -4.63 -10.42 -18.05
N SER A 28 -5.06 -11.66 -17.79
CA SER A 28 -5.35 -12.13 -16.43
C SER A 28 -4.10 -12.17 -15.56
N GLU A 29 -2.97 -12.63 -16.10
CA GLU A 29 -1.68 -12.66 -15.40
C GLU A 29 -1.21 -11.24 -15.05
N LEU A 30 -1.22 -10.33 -16.03
CA LEU A 30 -0.86 -8.93 -15.84
C LEU A 30 -1.77 -8.26 -14.81
N HIS A 31 -3.07 -8.53 -14.85
CA HIS A 31 -4.03 -7.99 -13.88
C HIS A 31 -3.72 -8.46 -12.46
N ASN A 32 -3.34 -9.73 -12.29
CA ASN A 32 -2.93 -10.29 -11.00
C ASN A 32 -1.61 -9.67 -10.50
N GLU A 33 -0.63 -9.47 -11.37
CA GLU A 33 0.62 -8.78 -11.02
C GLU A 33 0.37 -7.34 -10.54
N ILE A 34 -0.49 -6.61 -11.24
CA ILE A 34 -0.89 -5.25 -10.85
C ILE A 34 -1.57 -5.25 -9.48
N LYS A 35 -2.39 -6.26 -9.18
CA LYS A 35 -3.06 -6.42 -7.88
C LYS A 35 -2.06 -6.65 -6.75
N GLU A 36 -1.07 -7.54 -6.95
CA GLU A 36 -0.04 -7.77 -5.93
C GLU A 36 0.87 -6.54 -5.77
N LEU A 37 1.22 -5.85 -6.86
CA LEU A 37 1.98 -4.60 -6.79
C LEU A 37 1.23 -3.51 -6.02
N ALA A 38 -0.08 -3.35 -6.25
CA ALA A 38 -0.91 -2.40 -5.53
C ALA A 38 -0.94 -2.70 -4.03
N LYS A 39 -1.04 -3.97 -3.67
CA LYS A 39 -1.04 -4.45 -2.28
C LYS A 39 0.31 -4.20 -1.60
N ASP A 40 1.43 -4.42 -2.28
CA ASP A 40 2.75 -4.18 -1.70
C ASP A 40 3.04 -2.67 -1.56
N GLU A 41 2.65 -1.86 -2.54
CA GLU A 41 2.72 -0.40 -2.43
C GLU A 41 1.85 0.15 -1.28
N LEU A 42 0.64 -0.39 -1.08
CA LEU A 42 -0.21 -0.03 0.05
C LEU A 42 0.45 -0.33 1.40
N LYS A 43 1.12 -1.48 1.55
CA LYS A 43 1.85 -1.79 2.79
C LYS A 43 3.01 -0.84 3.05
N LEU A 44 3.73 -0.42 2.01
CA LEU A 44 4.80 0.57 2.15
C LEU A 44 4.22 1.93 2.55
N PHE A 45 3.09 2.31 1.96
CA PHE A 45 2.36 3.53 2.32
C PHE A 45 1.89 3.51 3.78
N GLU A 46 1.30 2.41 4.25
CA GLU A 46 0.92 2.21 5.67
C GLU A 46 2.11 2.42 6.61
N LYS A 47 3.21 1.73 6.32
CA LYS A 47 4.45 1.82 7.11
C LYS A 47 4.97 3.26 7.19
N ASP A 48 5.06 3.96 6.05
CA ASP A 48 5.57 5.32 5.99
C ASP A 48 4.62 6.33 6.67
N ALA A 49 3.30 6.09 6.60
CA ALA A 49 2.29 6.90 7.29
C ALA A 49 2.42 6.81 8.81
N TYR A 50 2.66 5.60 9.31
CA TYR A 50 2.94 5.36 10.72
C TYR A 50 4.22 6.10 11.18
N TYR A 51 5.33 5.95 10.45
CA TYR A 51 6.58 6.62 10.82
C TYR A 51 6.51 8.14 10.71
N LEU A 52 5.80 8.67 9.71
CA LEU A 52 5.54 10.10 9.64
C LEU A 52 4.83 10.59 10.91
N THR A 53 3.82 9.85 11.37
CA THR A 53 3.08 10.21 12.58
C THR A 53 3.98 10.20 13.81
N LEU A 54 4.77 9.14 14.00
CA LEU A 54 5.73 9.07 15.11
C LEU A 54 6.70 10.26 15.12
N ASN A 55 7.27 10.59 13.96
CA ASN A 55 8.21 11.71 13.86
C ASN A 55 7.53 13.06 14.09
N LYS A 56 6.29 13.25 13.64
CA LYS A 56 5.51 14.46 13.96
C LYS A 56 5.28 14.60 15.46
N ILE A 57 4.93 13.52 16.15
CA ILE A 57 4.73 13.55 17.60
C ILE A 57 6.06 13.80 18.31
N ALA A 58 7.16 13.17 17.89
CA ALA A 58 8.49 13.39 18.45
C ALA A 58 8.93 14.85 18.30
N ASN A 59 8.73 15.46 17.12
CA ASN A 59 9.04 16.86 16.88
C ASN A 59 8.24 17.79 17.80
N GLN A 60 6.94 17.52 17.96
CA GLN A 60 6.07 18.27 18.87
C GLN A 60 6.50 18.19 20.33
N ASN A 61 7.22 17.13 20.71
CA ASN A 61 7.80 16.94 22.05
C ASN A 61 9.27 17.39 22.14
N GLY A 62 9.79 18.10 21.13
CA GLY A 62 11.10 18.75 21.19
C GLY A 62 12.27 17.93 20.62
N VAL A 63 12.02 16.81 19.94
CA VAL A 63 13.07 16.04 19.24
C VAL A 63 13.33 16.66 17.87
N ASN A 64 14.23 17.63 17.80
CA ASN A 64 14.49 18.41 16.58
C ASN A 64 15.01 17.55 15.41
N GLU A 65 15.74 16.47 15.68
CA GLU A 65 16.28 15.55 14.67
C GLU A 65 15.17 14.86 13.86
N SER A 66 13.93 14.85 14.36
CA SER A 66 12.78 14.27 13.69
C SER A 66 12.30 15.07 12.47
N GLU A 67 12.68 16.35 12.33
CA GLU A 67 12.26 17.20 11.21
C GLU A 67 12.70 16.64 9.85
N ILE A 68 13.94 16.19 9.74
CA ILE A 68 14.48 15.58 8.50
C ILE A 68 13.66 14.33 8.12
N TRP A 69 13.23 13.56 9.11
CA TRP A 69 12.42 12.36 8.89
C TRP A 69 10.99 12.69 8.49
N ILE A 70 10.41 13.78 9.03
CA ILE A 70 9.10 14.27 8.59
C ILE A 70 9.11 14.61 7.11
N ASP A 71 10.12 15.35 6.64
CA ASP A 71 10.26 15.70 5.23
C ASP A 71 10.44 14.45 4.36
N TYR A 72 11.30 13.55 4.79
CA TYR A 72 11.55 12.27 4.10
C TYR A 72 10.26 11.45 3.91
N TYR A 73 9.53 11.18 5.00
CA TYR A 73 8.31 10.36 4.92
C TYR A 73 7.17 11.09 4.22
N THR A 74 7.08 12.42 4.33
CA THR A 74 6.10 13.22 3.57
C THR A 74 6.35 13.09 2.06
N GLY A 75 7.60 13.20 1.62
CA GLY A 75 7.97 13.00 0.21
C GLY A 75 7.68 11.59 -0.31
N ARG A 76 7.94 10.57 0.50
CA ARG A 76 7.64 9.18 0.18
C ARG A 76 6.13 8.93 0.05
N LEU A 77 5.33 9.38 1.00
CA LEU A 77 3.87 9.24 0.93
C LEU A 77 3.28 9.92 -0.30
N SER A 78 3.79 11.09 -0.69
CA SER A 78 3.38 11.76 -1.93
C SER A 78 3.66 10.89 -3.16
N THR A 79 4.84 10.28 -3.21
CA THR A 79 5.22 9.38 -4.31
C THR A 79 4.36 8.13 -4.36
N HIS A 80 4.19 7.45 -3.22
CA HIS A 80 3.31 6.29 -3.09
C HIS A 80 1.87 6.63 -3.47
N THR A 81 1.35 7.79 -3.07
CA THR A 81 -0.01 8.24 -3.44
C THR A 81 -0.21 8.28 -4.95
N ILE A 82 0.77 8.81 -5.69
CA ILE A 82 0.71 8.89 -7.16
C ILE A 82 0.70 7.47 -7.77
N CYS A 83 1.58 6.59 -7.29
CA CYS A 83 1.68 5.21 -7.77
C CYS A 83 0.40 4.43 -7.48
N ILE A 84 -0.06 4.42 -6.23
CA ILE A 84 -1.22 3.66 -5.78
C ILE A 84 -2.49 4.16 -6.48
N THR A 85 -2.70 5.48 -6.57
CA THR A 85 -3.88 6.02 -7.28
C THR A 85 -3.96 5.53 -8.72
N ARG A 86 -2.82 5.41 -9.41
CA ARG A 86 -2.77 4.86 -10.77
C ARG A 86 -3.10 3.37 -10.80
N LEU A 87 -2.54 2.59 -9.87
CA LEU A 87 -2.79 1.15 -9.76
C LEU A 87 -4.27 0.87 -9.44
N LEU A 88 -4.82 1.55 -8.43
CA LEU A 88 -6.23 1.44 -8.05
C LEU A 88 -7.16 1.79 -9.22
N ARG A 89 -6.85 2.85 -9.98
CA ARG A 89 -7.62 3.19 -11.18
C ARG A 89 -7.62 2.08 -12.23
N ILE A 90 -6.46 1.41 -12.45
CA ILE A 90 -6.38 0.26 -13.38
C ILE A 90 -7.24 -0.91 -12.86
N LEU A 91 -7.29 -1.10 -11.54
CA LEU A 91 -8.09 -2.13 -10.89
C LEU A 91 -9.58 -1.75 -10.73
N GLY A 92 -9.98 -0.54 -11.11
CA GLY A 92 -11.35 -0.03 -10.91
C GLY A 92 -11.72 0.23 -9.45
N GLN A 93 -10.72 0.47 -8.59
CA GLN A 93 -10.88 0.70 -7.15
C GLN A 93 -10.82 2.19 -6.78
N ASP A 94 -11.42 2.54 -5.64
CA ASP A 94 -11.43 3.90 -5.12
C ASP A 94 -10.17 4.22 -4.29
N ALA A 95 -9.59 5.41 -4.53
CA ALA A 95 -8.42 5.90 -3.83
C ALA A 95 -8.72 6.43 -2.42
N SER A 96 -9.99 6.55 -2.01
CA SER A 96 -10.39 6.92 -0.65
C SER A 96 -9.81 5.99 0.44
N VAL A 97 -9.40 4.77 0.07
CA VAL A 97 -8.68 3.85 0.96
C VAL A 97 -7.41 4.46 1.56
N LEU A 98 -6.74 5.37 0.85
CA LEU A 98 -5.50 6.01 1.31
C LEU A 98 -5.75 6.92 2.53
N GLU A 99 -6.88 7.65 2.54
CA GLU A 99 -7.25 8.50 3.66
C GLU A 99 -7.55 7.67 4.92
N ASN A 100 -8.26 6.55 4.74
CA ASN A 100 -8.53 5.62 5.83
C ASN A 100 -7.24 5.03 6.41
N ILE A 101 -6.27 4.70 5.57
CA ILE A 101 -4.94 4.25 6.03
C ILE A 101 -4.26 5.33 6.86
N LEU A 102 -4.20 6.58 6.37
CA LEU A 102 -3.58 7.67 7.13
C LEU A 102 -4.20 7.86 8.52
N ILE A 103 -5.52 7.76 8.62
CA ILE A 103 -6.25 7.85 9.89
C ILE A 103 -5.91 6.66 10.81
N ASN A 104 -5.96 5.43 10.29
CA ASN A 104 -5.71 4.21 11.05
C ASN A 104 -4.28 4.18 11.60
N GLU A 105 -3.29 4.47 10.75
CA GLU A 105 -1.88 4.44 11.11
C GLU A 105 -1.53 5.55 12.10
N LYS A 106 -2.19 6.71 11.97
CA LYS A 106 -2.09 7.78 12.97
C LYS A 106 -2.60 7.32 14.33
N ASN A 107 -3.79 6.70 14.37
CA ASN A 107 -4.38 6.22 15.61
C ASN A 107 -3.50 5.13 16.25
N ARG A 108 -2.99 4.19 15.45
CA ARG A 108 -2.06 3.15 15.91
C ARG A 108 -0.81 3.74 16.55
N ALA A 109 -0.17 4.72 15.89
CA ALA A 109 1.01 5.39 16.43
C ALA A 109 0.73 6.08 17.78
N ILE A 110 -0.43 6.71 17.93
CA ILE A 110 -0.84 7.34 19.20
C ILE A 110 -1.06 6.30 20.30
N GLU A 111 -1.71 5.17 19.97
CA GLU A 111 -1.95 4.09 20.92
C GLU A 111 -0.65 3.44 21.39
N ASP A 112 0.30 3.21 20.47
CA ASP A 112 1.60 2.64 20.79
C ASP A 112 2.41 3.54 21.73
N ILE A 113 2.37 4.86 21.52
CA ILE A 113 3.03 5.83 22.43
C ILE A 113 2.41 5.77 23.82
N LYS A 114 1.07 5.84 23.92
CA LYS A 114 0.37 5.76 25.22
C LYS A 114 0.69 4.46 25.95
N ARG A 115 0.80 3.34 25.22
CA ARG A 115 1.16 2.05 25.79
C ARG A 115 2.59 2.07 26.35
N CYS A 116 3.53 2.68 25.64
CA CYS A 116 4.90 2.84 26.11
C CYS A 116 4.99 3.71 27.37
N GLU A 117 4.24 4.83 27.43
CA GLU A 117 4.16 5.68 28.63
C GLU A 117 3.68 4.88 29.85
N ASN A 118 2.58 4.13 29.70
CA ASN A 118 2.06 3.27 30.77
C ASN A 118 3.08 2.23 31.26
N ILE A 119 3.86 1.63 30.35
CA ILE A 119 4.91 0.67 30.72
C ILE A 119 6.01 1.36 31.53
N MET A 120 6.42 2.57 31.13
CA MET A 120 7.44 3.32 31.82
C MET A 120 7.03 3.68 33.25
N ASP A 121 5.76 4.08 33.45
CA ASP A 121 5.21 4.38 34.77
C ASP A 121 5.20 3.16 35.71
N LEU A 122 4.87 1.98 35.17
CA LEU A 122 4.93 0.72 35.93
C LEU A 122 6.36 0.38 36.36
N LEU A 123 7.33 0.49 35.44
CA LEU A 123 8.75 0.25 35.74
C LEU A 123 9.30 1.22 36.79
N ASN A 124 8.91 2.49 36.71
CA ASN A 124 9.30 3.50 37.70
C ASN A 124 8.73 3.18 39.09
N THR A 125 7.48 2.70 39.15
CA THR A 125 6.84 2.29 40.40
C THR A 125 7.55 1.09 41.03
N ASP A 126 7.94 0.10 40.23
CA ASP A 126 8.65 -1.08 40.72
C ASP A 126 10.06 -0.74 41.22
N ASN A 127 10.78 0.16 40.53
CA ASN A 127 12.07 0.65 40.99
C ASN A 127 12.00 1.36 42.36
N ILE A 128 10.92 2.10 42.63
CA ILE A 128 10.70 2.75 43.93
C ILE A 128 10.43 1.70 45.01
N LYS A 129 9.61 0.68 44.72
CA LYS A 129 9.33 -0.40 45.67
C LYS A 129 10.58 -1.18 46.04
N ILE A 130 11.42 -1.52 45.06
CA ILE A 130 12.66 -2.27 45.29
C ILE A 130 13.59 -1.50 46.24
N LYS A 131 13.80 -0.20 45.99
CA LYS A 131 14.63 0.66 46.86
C LYS A 131 14.11 0.71 48.31
N ASN A 132 12.80 0.77 48.51
CA ASN A 132 12.21 0.81 49.84
C ASN A 132 12.24 -0.53 50.59
N THR A 133 12.52 -1.65 49.91
CA THR A 133 12.72 -2.97 50.53
C THR A 133 14.18 -3.28 50.86
N GLU A 134 15.13 -2.48 50.39
CA GLU A 134 16.57 -2.64 50.65
C GLU A 134 17.08 -1.78 51.82
N GLU A 135 16.22 -0.94 52.42
CA GLU A 135 16.46 -0.19 53.68
C GLU A 135 15.83 -0.91 54.89
#